data_AF-A0A7X8WAS8-F1
#
_entry.id   AF-A0A7X8WAS8-F1
#
_cell.length_a   1.000
_cell.length_b   1.000
_cell.length_c   1.000
_cell.angle_alpha   90.00
_cell.angle_beta   90.00
_cell.angle_gamma   90.00
#
_symmetry.space_group_name_H-M   'P 1'
#
loop_
_entity.id
_entity.type
_entity.pdbx_description
1 polymer ?
#
loop_
_entity_poly.entity_id
_entity_poly.type
_entity_poly.pdbx_seq_one_letter_code
_entity_poly.pdbx_strand_id
1 'polypeptide(L)' 'FKRSVVSREICELRNMVNVGYLIMRQAIERKESRGLHYTIDYPHAAKK' A
#
# COMPACT_ATOMS: atom_id res chain seq x y z
N PHE A 1 19.69 14.13 2.82
CA PHE A 1 20.17 15.15 1.86
C PHE A 1 21.69 15.15 1.65
N LYS A 2 22.50 14.38 2.41
CA LYS A 2 23.97 14.33 2.24
C LYS A 2 24.49 13.52 1.04
N ARG A 3 23.67 12.66 0.41
CA ARG A 3 24.04 11.84 -0.78
C ARG A 3 23.21 12.10 -2.03
N SER A 4 22.04 12.72 -1.89
CA SER A 4 21.12 12.99 -2.99
C SER A 4 20.77 14.47 -2.94
N VAL A 5 21.08 15.17 -4.04
CA VAL A 5 20.66 16.56 -4.25
C VAL A 5 19.13 16.60 -4.29
N VAL A 6 18.54 17.66 -3.74
CA VAL A 6 17.10 17.86 -3.81
C VAL A 6 16.73 18.12 -5.27
N SER A 7 15.89 17.26 -5.84
CA SER A 7 15.27 17.46 -7.14
C SER A 7 13.79 17.10 -7.05
N ARG A 8 13.00 17.59 -8.00
CA ARG A 8 11.57 17.29 -8.08
C ARG A 8 11.32 15.79 -8.16
N GLU A 9 12.11 15.10 -8.99
CA GLU A 9 12.00 13.66 -9.25
C GLU A 9 12.25 12.85 -7.97
N ILE A 10 13.22 13.24 -7.15
CA ILE A 10 13.50 12.57 -5.87
C ILE A 10 12.35 12.80 -4.87
N CYS A 11 11.74 13.99 -4.86
CA CYS A 11 10.57 14.26 -4.02
C CYS A 11 9.35 13.44 -4.46
N GLU A 12 9.06 13.40 -5.76
CA GLU A 12 7.98 12.58 -6.33
C GLU A 12 8.18 11.09 -6.03
N LEU A 13 9.40 10.58 -6.19
CA LEU A 13 9.75 9.20 -5.86
C LEU A 13 9.50 8.90 -4.37
N ARG A 14 9.95 9.78 -3.46
CA ARG A 14 9.72 9.60 -2.02
C ARG A 14 8.23 9.60 -1.67
N ASN A 15 7.44 10.46 -2.31
CA ASN A 15 6.00 10.50 -2.11
C ASN A 15 5.34 9.19 -2.54
N MET A 16 5.67 8.66 -3.73
CA MET A 16 5.14 7.39 -4.21
C MET A 16 5.50 6.22 -3.29
N VAL A 17 6.75 6.15 -2.83
CA VAL A 17 7.18 5.10 -1.88
C VAL A 17 6.41 5.19 -0.58
N ASN A 18 6.23 6.39 -0.02
CA ASN A 18 5.49 6.59 1.22
C ASN A 18 4.02 6.19 1.08
N VAL A 19 3.36 6.60 0.00
CA VAL A 19 1.95 6.22 -0.27
C VAL A 19 1.83 4.71 -0.47
N GLY A 20 2.74 4.11 -1.25
CA GLY A 20 2.77 2.66 -1.45
C GLY A 20 2.94 1.88 -0.15
N TYR A 21 3.82 2.35 0.74
CA TYR A 21 4.01 1.75 2.06
C TYR A 21 2.74 1.79 2.91
N LEU A 22 2.02 2.91 2.92
CA LEU A 22 0.76 3.02 3.66
C LEU A 22 -0.31 2.06 3.12
N ILE A 23 -0.43 1.96 1.78
CA ILE A 23 -1.37 1.03 1.13
C ILE A 23 -1.03 -0.42 1.52
N MET A 24 0.24 -0.81 1.40
CA MET A 24 0.69 -2.17 1.73
C MET A 24 0.45 -2.50 3.19
N ARG A 25 0.78 -1.59 4.12
CA ARG A 25 0.52 -1.78 5.55
C ARG A 25 -0.96 -1.98 5.85
N GLN A 26 -1.82 -1.12 5.31
CA GLN A 26 -3.26 -1.25 5.49
C GLN A 26 -3.81 -2.55 4.90
N ALA A 27 -3.25 -3.02 3.78
CA ALA A 27 -3.63 -4.29 3.19
C ALA A 27 -3.23 -5.49 4.08
N ILE A 28 -2.07 -5.45 4.73
CA ILE A 28 -1.59 -6.53 5.63
C ILE A 28 -2.37 -6.55 6.96
N GLU A 29 -2.66 -5.37 7.50
CA GLU A 29 -3.38 -5.21 8.78
C GLU A 29 -4.87 -5.61 8.64
N ARG A 30 -5.46 -5.51 7.44
CA ARG A 30 -6.86 -5.87 7.18
C ARG A 30 -7.05 -7.40 7.10
N LYS A 31 -7.88 -7.94 7.99
CA LYS A 31 -8.19 -9.38 8.11
C LYS A 31 -9.59 -9.72 7.57
N GLU A 32 -9.91 -9.20 6.41
CA GLU A 32 -11.17 -9.43 5.70
C GLU A 32 -10.96 -9.18 4.19
N SER A 33 -11.67 -9.91 3.32
CA SER A 33 -11.89 -9.44 1.94
C SER A 33 -13.18 -8.63 1.91
N ARG A 34 -13.09 -7.37 1.46
CA ARG A 34 -14.25 -6.48 1.34
C ARG A 34 -14.07 -5.45 0.24
N GLY A 35 -15.06 -5.37 -0.65
CA GLY A 35 -15.07 -4.40 -1.74
C GLY A 35 -13.91 -4.64 -2.70
N LEU A 36 -13.06 -3.62 -2.91
CA LEU A 36 -11.88 -3.72 -3.78
C LEU A 36 -10.65 -4.38 -3.12
N HIS A 37 -10.72 -4.70 -1.84
CA HIS A 37 -9.63 -5.39 -1.14
C HIS A 37 -9.97 -6.89 -1.03
N TYR A 38 -9.15 -7.73 -1.66
CA TYR A 38 -9.25 -9.18 -1.58
C TYR A 38 -7.94 -9.76 -1.05
N THR A 39 -8.04 -10.72 -0.14
CA THR A 39 -6.92 -11.46 0.43
C THR A 39 -7.25 -12.95 0.51
N ILE A 40 -6.29 -13.79 0.14
CA ILE A 40 -6.44 -15.26 0.06
C ILE A 40 -6.68 -15.86 1.46
N ASP A 41 -6.12 -15.24 2.50
CA ASP A 41 -6.27 -15.70 3.88
C ASP A 41 -7.68 -15.48 4.43
N TYR A 42 -8.43 -14.53 3.85
CA TYR A 42 -9.80 -14.18 4.27
C TYR A 42 -10.69 -14.06 3.03
N PRO A 43 -10.95 -15.15 2.30
CA PRO A 43 -11.80 -15.09 1.11
C PRO A 43 -13.19 -14.60 1.51
N HIS A 44 -13.85 -13.87 0.61
CA HIS A 44 -15.25 -13.48 0.82
C HIS A 44 -16.05 -14.72 1.25
N ALA A 45 -16.85 -14.59 2.31
CA ALA A 45 -17.81 -15.62 2.66
C ALA A 45 -18.63 -15.93 1.41
N ALA A 46 -18.38 -17.10 0.82
CA ALA A 46 -19.10 -17.55 -0.36
C ALA A 46 -20.58 -17.46 0.03
N LYS A 47 -21.32 -16.59 -0.65
CA LYS A 47 -22.78 -16.66 -0.59
C LYS A 47 -23.12 -18.07 -1.08
N LYS A 48 -23.65 -18.89 -0.17
CA LYS A 48 -24.37 -20.11 -0.53
C LYS A 48 -25.48 -19.77 -1.53
#